data_AF-A0A2E6GEY6-F1
#
_entry.id   AF-A0A2E6GEY6-F1
#
_cell.length_a   1.000
_cell.length_b   1.000
_cell.length_c   1.000
_cell.angle_alpha   90.00
_cell.angle_beta   90.00
_cell.angle_gamma   90.00
#
_symmetry.space_group_name_H-M   'P 1'
#
loop_
_entity.id
_entity.type
_entity.pdbx_description
1 polymer ?
#
loop_
_entity_poly.entity_id
_entity_poly.type
_entity_poly.pdbx_seq_one_letter_code
_entity_poly.pdbx_strand_id
1 'polypeptide(L)'
;MIVFGLIVILSACGGSSSNKTTPANLKNPKIEVKVYGSEGTNPEFSLPLLIWPSFKYQEIPMFRGGKATFCVINETDGIPIKIDTPIEFIEDATCFRTYFTSADQLPHKYEIGLVKIKVLDTQEEYWTWSRAVEVLK
;
A
#
# COMPACT_ATOMS: atom_id res chain seq x y z
N MET A 1 -46.46 -43.68 18.65
CA MET A 1 -45.83 -42.36 18.91
C MET A 1 -44.31 -42.57 18.93
N ILE A 2 -43.63 -42.32 17.80
CA ILE A 2 -42.17 -42.26 17.76
C ILE A 2 -41.83 -41.07 16.87
N VAL A 3 -41.32 -40.01 17.50
CA VAL A 3 -40.88 -38.79 16.87
C VAL A 3 -39.45 -39.03 16.38
N PHE A 4 -39.25 -39.06 15.06
CA PHE A 4 -37.91 -39.05 14.47
C PHE A 4 -37.44 -37.59 14.40
N GLY A 5 -36.73 -37.15 15.43
CA GLY A 5 -36.04 -35.87 15.46
C GLY A 5 -34.74 -35.96 14.67
N LEU A 6 -34.73 -35.44 13.45
CA LEU A 6 -33.55 -35.35 12.58
C LEU A 6 -32.83 -34.03 12.91
N ILE A 7 -31.87 -34.09 13.84
CA ILE A 7 -31.03 -32.96 14.23
C ILE A 7 -29.92 -32.83 13.17
N VAL A 8 -30.11 -31.89 12.24
CA VAL A 8 -29.09 -31.48 11.27
C VAL A 8 -28.13 -30.55 11.98
N ILE A 9 -26.96 -31.07 12.37
CA ILE A 9 -25.87 -30.25 12.93
C ILE A 9 -25.15 -29.61 11.74
N LEU A 10 -25.46 -28.35 11.46
CA LEU A 10 -24.66 -27.49 10.58
C LEU A 10 -23.36 -27.13 11.33
N SER A 11 -22.30 -27.87 11.07
CA SER A 11 -20.94 -27.47 11.41
C SER A 11 -20.50 -26.34 10.47
N ALA A 12 -20.84 -25.10 10.85
CA ALA A 12 -20.22 -23.91 10.29
C ALA A 12 -18.75 -23.88 10.71
N CYS A 13 -17.86 -24.34 9.82
CA CYS A 13 -16.44 -24.07 9.94
C CYS A 13 -16.23 -22.58 9.68
N GLY A 14 -16.33 -21.77 10.74
CA GLY A 14 -15.92 -20.38 10.74
C GLY A 14 -14.41 -20.30 10.63
N GLY A 15 -13.89 -20.50 9.42
CA GLY A 15 -12.51 -20.17 9.08
C GLY A 15 -12.35 -18.66 9.20
N SER A 16 -12.00 -18.21 10.41
CA SER A 16 -11.48 -16.87 10.60
C SER A 16 -10.14 -16.85 9.90
N SER A 17 -10.10 -16.32 8.68
CA SER A 17 -8.87 -15.94 8.01
C SER A 17 -8.21 -14.85 8.86
N SER A 18 -7.39 -15.27 9.83
CA SER A 18 -6.46 -14.37 10.47
C SER A 18 -5.50 -13.89 9.38
N ASN A 19 -5.76 -12.71 8.83
CA ASN A 19 -4.77 -12.04 7.99
C ASN A 19 -3.48 -11.97 8.81
N LYS A 20 -2.44 -12.68 8.34
CA LYS A 20 -1.15 -12.71 9.02
C LYS A 20 -0.52 -11.33 8.87
N THR A 21 -0.65 -10.51 9.90
CA THR A 21 0.08 -9.25 9.98
C THR A 21 1.52 -9.53 10.42
N THR A 22 2.46 -8.69 9.98
CA THR A 22 3.88 -8.81 10.34
C THR A 22 4.37 -7.48 10.93
N PRO A 23 5.06 -7.46 12.08
CA PRO A 23 5.62 -6.23 12.63
C PRO A 23 6.51 -5.51 11.61
N ALA A 24 6.40 -4.19 11.55
CA ALA A 24 7.19 -3.37 10.64
C ALA A 24 7.52 -2.00 11.24
N ASN A 25 8.57 -1.37 10.73
CA ASN A 25 8.92 0.02 11.05
C ASN A 25 8.68 0.92 9.84
N LEU A 26 8.40 2.20 10.11
CA LEU A 26 8.38 3.24 9.10
C LEU A 26 9.80 3.77 8.86
N LYS A 27 10.08 4.13 7.61
CA LYS A 27 11.27 4.86 7.19
C LYS A 27 10.90 5.93 6.19
N ASN A 28 11.78 6.93 6.00
CA ASN A 28 11.58 7.95 5.00
C ASN A 28 11.62 7.31 3.59
N PRO A 29 10.50 7.36 2.83
CA PRO A 29 10.46 6.75 1.51
C PRO A 29 11.31 7.55 0.54
N LYS A 30 12.14 6.84 -0.24
CA LYS A 30 12.96 7.42 -1.29
C LYS A 30 12.80 6.65 -2.60
N ILE A 31 12.94 7.35 -3.71
CA ILE A 31 12.95 6.80 -5.06
C ILE A 31 14.22 7.21 -5.78
N GLU A 32 14.77 6.30 -6.59
CA GLU A 32 15.86 6.59 -7.51
C GLU A 32 15.29 7.00 -8.86
N VAL A 33 15.79 8.09 -9.42
CA VAL A 33 15.41 8.55 -10.76
C VAL A 33 16.51 8.17 -11.75
N LYS A 34 16.19 7.24 -12.66
CA LYS A 34 17.15 6.79 -13.68
C LYS A 34 17.46 7.91 -14.66
N VAL A 35 18.73 8.32 -14.72
CA VAL A 35 19.23 9.30 -15.71
C VAL A 35 19.91 8.56 -16.84
N TYR A 36 19.24 8.46 -18.00
CA TYR A 36 19.79 7.79 -19.17
C TYR A 36 20.98 8.58 -19.74
N GLY A 37 22.11 7.89 -19.94
CA GLY A 37 23.34 8.48 -20.50
C GLY A 37 24.35 9.00 -19.47
N SER A 38 24.08 8.81 -18.17
CA SER A 38 25.02 9.10 -17.09
C SER A 38 25.70 7.82 -16.61
N GLU A 39 27.02 7.73 -16.71
CA GLU A 39 27.81 6.72 -15.98
C GLU A 39 28.01 7.18 -14.53
N GLY A 40 26.99 6.97 -13.69
CA GLY A 40 27.02 7.40 -12.29
C GLY A 40 25.82 6.94 -11.48
N THR A 41 25.83 7.25 -10.17
CA THR A 41 24.72 6.97 -9.25
C THR A 41 23.49 7.78 -9.64
N ASN A 42 22.33 7.13 -9.71
CA ASN A 42 21.06 7.83 -9.97
C ASN A 42 20.73 8.77 -8.80
N PRO A 43 20.23 9.99 -9.05
CA PRO A 43 19.75 10.86 -7.99
C PRO A 43 18.58 10.22 -7.22
N GLU A 44 18.60 10.38 -5.90
CA GLU A 44 17.50 9.99 -5.01
C GLU A 44 16.61 11.19 -4.71
N PHE A 45 15.30 10.94 -4.66
CA PHE A 45 14.30 11.91 -4.24
C PHE A 45 13.50 11.34 -3.07
N SER A 46 13.26 12.16 -2.05
CA SER A 46 12.43 11.77 -0.91
C SER A 46 10.96 11.99 -1.24
N LEU A 47 10.12 11.03 -0.91
CA LEU A 47 8.66 11.14 -0.98
C LEU A 47 8.12 11.60 0.39
N PRO A 48 6.95 12.25 0.43
CA PRO A 48 6.33 12.64 1.68
C PRO A 48 5.88 11.38 2.44
N LEU A 49 6.17 11.31 3.74
CA LEU A 49 5.74 10.19 4.59
C LEU A 49 4.26 10.38 4.97
N LEU A 50 3.39 9.76 4.17
CA LEU A 50 1.94 9.86 4.27
C LEU A 50 1.28 8.48 4.29
N ILE A 51 0.09 8.41 4.88
CA ILE A 51 -0.82 7.28 4.83
C ILE A 51 -2.13 7.70 4.18
N TRP A 52 -2.74 6.80 3.41
CA TRP A 52 -4.01 7.05 2.71
C TRP A 52 -5.06 6.02 3.15
N PRO A 53 -6.30 6.43 3.44
CA PRO A 53 -7.36 5.49 3.79
C PRO A 53 -7.75 4.63 2.58
N SER A 54 -7.57 5.14 1.36
CA SER A 54 -7.87 4.43 0.11
C SER A 54 -7.07 5.00 -1.06
N PHE A 55 -7.07 4.27 -2.17
CA PHE A 55 -6.56 4.72 -3.46
C PHE A 55 -7.44 4.13 -4.57
N LYS A 56 -7.24 4.59 -5.81
CA LYS A 56 -7.95 4.04 -6.98
C LYS A 56 -7.00 3.26 -7.88
N TYR A 57 -7.41 2.06 -8.31
CA TYR A 57 -6.78 1.39 -9.44
C TYR A 57 -7.21 2.03 -10.76
N GLN A 58 -6.25 2.38 -11.61
CA GLN A 58 -6.56 2.93 -12.92
C GLN A 58 -5.57 2.44 -13.97
N GLU A 59 -6.10 2.01 -15.12
CA GLU A 59 -5.27 1.79 -16.29
C GLU A 59 -4.89 3.13 -16.93
N ILE A 60 -3.60 3.40 -17.06
CA ILE A 60 -3.10 4.62 -17.70
C ILE A 60 -2.27 4.23 -18.92
N PRO A 61 -2.48 4.88 -20.08
CA PRO A 61 -1.66 4.69 -21.27
C PRO A 61 -0.18 4.97 -20.99
N MET A 62 0.69 4.10 -21.50
CA MET A 62 2.14 4.25 -21.43
C MET A 62 2.67 4.89 -22.71
N PHE A 63 3.76 5.66 -22.61
CA PHE A 63 4.33 6.42 -23.73
C PHE A 63 4.73 5.53 -24.93
N ARG A 64 5.20 4.30 -24.67
CA ARG A 64 5.60 3.33 -25.71
C ARG A 64 4.47 2.39 -26.16
N GLY A 65 3.20 2.76 -25.89
CA GLY A 65 2.04 1.92 -26.17
C GLY A 65 1.67 0.99 -25.02
N GLY A 66 0.45 0.44 -25.09
CA GLY A 66 -0.13 -0.37 -24.02
C GLY A 66 -0.66 0.45 -22.85
N LYS A 67 -1.18 -0.26 -21.85
CA LYS A 67 -1.68 0.31 -20.59
C LYS A 67 -0.97 -0.36 -19.43
N ALA A 68 -0.79 0.38 -18.35
CA ALA A 68 -0.34 -0.18 -17.08
C ALA A 68 -1.33 0.19 -15.98
N THR A 69 -1.49 -0.70 -15.00
CA THR A 69 -2.26 -0.43 -13.79
C THR A 69 -1.46 0.45 -12.85
N PHE A 70 -2.05 1.57 -12.43
CA PHE A 70 -1.50 2.48 -11.43
C PHE A 70 -2.37 2.48 -10.18
N CYS A 71 -1.75 2.65 -9.02
CA CYS A 71 -2.41 3.22 -7.85
C CYS A 71 -2.47 4.73 -8.01
N VAL A 72 -3.65 5.31 -7.98
CA VAL A 72 -3.87 6.75 -8.09
C VAL A 72 -4.17 7.30 -6.70
N ILE A 73 -3.34 8.25 -6.26
CA ILE A 73 -3.43 8.93 -4.96
C ILE A 73 -3.13 10.43 -5.12
N ASN A 74 -3.68 11.24 -4.23
CA ASN A 74 -3.35 12.66 -4.14
C ASN A 74 -2.68 12.94 -2.80
N GLU A 75 -1.71 13.85 -2.80
CA GLU A 75 -1.03 14.30 -1.58
C GLU A 75 -2.00 14.89 -0.56
N THR A 76 -2.99 15.65 -1.04
CA THR A 76 -4.01 16.31 -0.22
C THR A 76 -4.92 15.36 0.54
N ASP A 77 -5.05 14.12 0.07
CA ASP A 77 -5.85 13.07 0.71
C ASP A 77 -5.00 12.25 1.70
N GLY A 78 -3.69 12.53 1.75
CA GLY A 78 -2.74 11.84 2.62
C GLY A 78 -2.71 12.44 4.02
N ILE A 79 -2.60 11.57 5.01
CA ILE A 79 -2.46 11.94 6.42
C ILE A 79 -0.99 11.79 6.80
N PRO A 80 -0.33 12.82 7.36
CA PRO A 80 1.03 12.70 7.85
C PRO A 80 1.14 11.68 8.99
N ILE A 81 2.18 10.86 8.95
CA ILE A 81 2.51 9.87 9.99
C ILE A 81 3.94 10.08 10.48
N LYS A 82 4.22 9.73 11.74
CA LYS A 82 5.57 9.85 12.33
C LYS A 82 6.36 8.55 12.14
N ILE A 83 7.67 8.67 12.07
CA ILE A 83 8.59 7.54 11.83
C ILE A 83 8.55 6.48 12.95
N ASP A 84 8.24 6.91 14.17
CA ASP A 84 8.17 6.10 15.39
C ASP A 84 6.78 5.51 15.63
N THR A 85 5.82 5.76 14.74
CA THR A 85 4.48 5.18 14.84
C THR A 85 4.57 3.66 14.67
N PRO A 86 4.09 2.87 15.67
CA PRO A 86 4.13 1.42 15.60
C PRO A 86 3.11 0.90 14.58
N ILE A 87 3.58 0.04 13.66
CA ILE A 87 2.76 -0.49 12.58
C ILE A 87 2.93 -2.00 12.39
N GLU A 88 1.94 -2.61 11.75
CA GLU A 88 2.08 -3.93 11.16
C GLU A 88 1.87 -3.84 9.65
N PHE A 89 2.69 -4.54 8.88
CA PHE A 89 2.47 -4.79 7.47
C PHE A 89 1.36 -5.84 7.29
N ILE A 90 0.49 -5.61 6.30
CA ILE A 90 -0.63 -6.50 5.98
C ILE A 90 -0.43 -7.13 4.59
N GLU A 91 -0.37 -6.31 3.53
CA GLU A 91 -0.32 -6.80 2.15
C GLU A 91 0.26 -5.75 1.18
N ASP A 92 0.72 -6.20 0.03
CA ASP A 92 1.07 -5.33 -1.09
C ASP A 92 -0.18 -4.99 -1.92
N ALA A 93 -0.27 -3.75 -2.42
CA ALA A 93 -1.20 -3.43 -3.48
C ALA A 93 -0.79 -4.16 -4.77
N THR A 94 -1.76 -4.45 -5.64
CA THR A 94 -1.49 -5.14 -6.91
C THR A 94 -0.83 -4.23 -7.96
N CYS A 95 -0.75 -2.92 -7.69
CA CYS A 95 -0.08 -1.96 -8.56
C CYS A 95 1.43 -1.92 -8.25
N PHE A 96 2.25 -1.88 -9.29
CA PHE A 96 3.71 -1.65 -9.16
C PHE A 96 4.10 -0.22 -9.54
N ARG A 97 3.12 0.61 -9.87
CA ARG A 97 3.30 2.01 -10.29
C ARG A 97 2.28 2.88 -9.60
N THR A 98 2.69 4.08 -9.23
CA THR A 98 1.83 5.07 -8.58
C THR A 98 1.73 6.31 -9.43
N TYR A 99 0.51 6.79 -9.62
CA TYR A 99 0.19 8.10 -10.16
C TYR A 99 -0.14 9.00 -8.98
N PHE A 100 0.78 9.89 -8.65
CA PHE A 100 0.73 10.74 -7.48
C PHE A 100 0.53 12.19 -7.92
N THR A 101 -0.55 12.81 -7.47
CA THR A 101 -0.76 14.25 -7.67
C THR A 101 -0.27 15.00 -6.43
N SER A 102 0.77 15.82 -6.56
CA SER A 102 1.28 16.64 -5.46
C SER A 102 0.34 17.78 -5.09
N ALA A 103 0.59 18.43 -3.95
CA ALA A 103 -0.24 19.52 -3.43
C ALA A 103 -0.32 20.74 -4.36
N ASP A 104 0.67 20.93 -5.23
CA ASP A 104 0.69 21.94 -6.30
C ASP A 104 -0.07 21.52 -7.57
N GLN A 105 -0.79 20.39 -7.51
CA GLN A 105 -1.57 19.78 -8.58
C GLN A 105 -0.73 19.23 -9.76
N LEU A 106 0.58 19.06 -9.59
CA LEU A 106 1.41 18.43 -10.60
C LEU A 106 1.34 16.89 -10.51
N PRO A 107 1.06 16.19 -11.62
CA PRO A 107 1.03 14.73 -11.61
C PRO A 107 2.42 14.13 -11.82
N HIS A 108 2.75 13.15 -11.00
CA HIS A 108 3.97 12.37 -11.05
C HIS A 108 3.66 10.88 -11.26
N LYS A 109 4.48 10.21 -12.08
CA LYS A 109 4.42 8.75 -12.27
C LYS A 109 5.67 8.14 -11.67
N TYR A 110 5.49 7.28 -10.66
CA TYR A 110 6.57 6.60 -9.98
C TYR A 110 6.49 5.09 -10.18
N GLU A 111 7.64 4.43 -10.35
CA GLU A 111 7.77 2.97 -10.34
C GLU A 111 7.85 2.44 -8.90
N ILE A 112 6.83 2.76 -8.11
CA ILE A 112 6.67 2.33 -6.72
C ILE A 112 5.21 1.90 -6.52
N GLY A 113 5.01 0.83 -5.77
CA GLY A 113 3.69 0.36 -5.34
C GLY A 113 3.28 0.93 -3.98
N LEU A 114 2.07 0.57 -3.55
CA LEU A 114 1.59 0.84 -2.21
C LEU A 114 1.54 -0.46 -1.40
N VAL A 115 1.62 -0.33 -0.09
CA VAL A 115 1.44 -1.42 0.86
C VAL A 115 0.39 -1.03 1.88
N LYS A 116 -0.38 -2.01 2.32
CA LYS A 116 -1.34 -1.85 3.39
C LYS A 116 -0.67 -2.10 4.73
N ILE A 117 -0.90 -1.19 5.65
CA ILE A 117 -0.39 -1.23 7.02
C ILE A 117 -1.55 -1.08 8.00
N LYS A 118 -1.36 -1.58 9.21
CA LYS A 118 -2.20 -1.31 10.37
C LYS A 118 -1.44 -0.42 11.34
N VAL A 119 -2.01 0.72 11.71
CA VAL A 119 -1.45 1.55 12.78
C VAL A 119 -1.88 0.98 14.12
N LEU A 120 -0.92 0.61 14.98
CA LEU A 120 -1.23 -0.10 16.22
C LEU A 120 -1.93 0.78 17.26
N ASP A 121 -1.66 2.08 17.27
CA ASP A 121 -2.28 3.00 18.23
C ASP A 121 -3.79 3.18 17.98
N THR A 122 -4.21 3.24 16.71
CA THR A 122 -5.62 3.44 16.33
C THR A 122 -6.33 2.15 15.91
N GLN A 123 -5.58 1.09 15.64
CA GLN A 123 -6.05 -0.18 15.06
C GLN A 123 -6.66 -0.04 13.65
N GLU A 124 -6.48 1.11 13.00
CA GLU A 124 -6.98 1.38 11.66
C GLU A 124 -5.98 0.98 10.58
N GLU A 125 -6.50 0.66 9.40
CA GLU A 125 -5.71 0.23 8.25
C GLU A 125 -5.60 1.35 7.22
N TYR A 126 -4.40 1.49 6.66
CA TYR A 126 -4.08 2.51 5.69
C TYR A 126 -3.13 1.96 4.62
N TRP A 127 -3.02 2.70 3.52
CA TRP A 127 -2.04 2.48 2.47
C TRP A 127 -0.89 3.46 2.60
N THR A 128 0.34 3.02 2.36
CA THR A 128 1.51 3.90 2.28
C THR A 128 2.44 3.43 1.18
N TRP A 129 3.50 4.19 0.92
CA TRP A 129 4.54 3.82 -0.02
C TRP A 129 5.18 2.48 0.36
N SER A 130 5.38 1.57 -0.59
CA SER A 130 6.08 0.31 -0.30
C SER A 130 7.51 0.54 0.23
N ARG A 131 8.16 1.63 -0.20
CA ARG A 131 9.49 2.04 0.29
C ARG A 131 9.48 2.71 1.67
N ALA A 132 8.32 3.04 2.22
CA ALA A 132 8.19 3.59 3.58
C ALA A 132 8.16 2.50 4.66
N VAL A 133 8.00 1.23 4.29
CA VAL A 133 7.85 0.12 5.25
C VAL A 133 9.08 -0.77 5.24
N GLU A 134 9.58 -1.08 6.44
CA GLU A 134 10.62 -2.07 6.68
C GLU A 134 10.05 -3.20 7.54
N VAL A 135 9.74 -4.33 6.90
CA VAL A 135 9.22 -5.52 7.60
C VAL A 135 10.32 -6.13 8.45
N LEU A 136 10.01 -6.34 9.73
CA LEU A 136 10.93 -6.95 10.68
C LEU A 136 10.95 -8.47 10.47
N LYS A 137 12.14 -9.06 10.40
CA LYS A 137 12.36 -10.49 10.26
C LYS A 137 12.78 -11.12 11.57
#